data_AF-A0A920HPW9-F1
#
_entry.id   AF-A0A920HPW9-F1
#
_cell.length_a   1.000
_cell.length_b   1.000
_cell.length_c   1.000
_cell.angle_alpha   90.00
_cell.angle_beta   90.00
_cell.angle_gamma   90.00
#
_symmetry.space_group_name_H-M   'P 1'
#
loop_
_entity.id
_entity.type
_entity.pdbx_description
1 polymer ?
#
loop_
_entity_poly.entity_id
_entity_poly.type
_entity_poly.pdbx_seq_one_letter_code
_entity_poly.pdbx_strand_id
1 'polypeptide(L)'
;MSRVGFGIVRDLRSELFKKLHYLPKSYFDANQSGQLINRITFTTTQVSGAASNAVKTLVREGFLLVGLFIYLLVLNFKLTLLLIVTAPLIALIVYVAGKRLKKLAKKIQTAMGDVTHIASEAVDGHVEIKSFNAQEYENSRFFEANDSNKNQNLKLEATGNLATPIIQVLVSISLSIVAYFALGQQLGITLDAETFVAFLLLQD
;
A
#
# COMPACT_ATOMS: atom_id res chain seq x y z
N MET A 1 21.59 -0.07 -11.25
CA MET A 1 20.70 -0.02 -10.06
C MET A 1 21.05 -1.04 -8.97
N SER A 2 21.44 -2.28 -9.31
CA SER A 2 21.78 -3.34 -8.31
C SER A 2 22.87 -2.92 -7.29
N ARG A 3 23.95 -2.27 -7.73
CA ARG A 3 25.04 -1.77 -6.86
C ARG A 3 24.60 -0.78 -5.77
N VAL A 4 23.62 0.09 -6.07
CA VAL A 4 23.19 1.14 -5.13
C VAL A 4 22.29 0.55 -4.05
N GLY A 5 21.35 -0.34 -4.44
CA GLY A 5 20.48 -1.05 -3.49
C GLY A 5 21.28 -1.95 -2.54
N PHE A 6 22.25 -2.72 -3.06
CA PHE A 6 23.12 -3.54 -2.21
C PHE A 6 24.09 -2.71 -1.37
N GLY A 7 24.51 -1.52 -1.84
CA GLY A 7 25.31 -0.56 -1.06
C GLY A 7 24.57 -0.02 0.17
N ILE A 8 23.32 0.40 -0.01
CA ILE A 8 22.46 0.88 1.10
C ILE A 8 22.26 -0.21 2.15
N VAL A 9 21.97 -1.45 1.73
CA VAL A 9 21.83 -2.59 2.66
C VAL A 9 23.11 -2.83 3.46
N ARG A 10 24.28 -2.77 2.81
CA ARG A 10 25.59 -2.95 3.46
C ARG A 10 25.83 -1.88 4.52
N ASP A 11 25.57 -0.62 4.18
CA ASP A 11 25.82 0.51 5.07
C ASP A 11 24.86 0.47 6.28
N LEU A 12 23.58 0.19 6.05
CA LEU A 12 22.57 0.07 7.10
C LEU A 12 22.86 -1.10 8.06
N ARG A 13 23.32 -2.26 7.54
CA ARG A 13 23.77 -3.38 8.37
C ARG A 13 24.98 -3.02 9.22
N SER A 14 25.94 -2.31 8.63
CA SER A 14 27.17 -1.90 9.32
C SER A 14 26.86 -0.91 10.45
N GLU A 15 25.92 0.00 10.23
CA GLU A 15 25.47 0.96 11.24
C GLU A 15 24.67 0.30 12.37
N LEU A 16 23.75 -0.61 12.03
CA LEU A 16 23.00 -1.40 13.02
C LEU A 16 23.92 -2.28 13.87
N PHE A 17 24.92 -2.92 13.25
CA PHE A 17 25.91 -3.73 13.96
C PHE A 17 26.78 -2.87 14.89
N LYS A 18 27.21 -1.68 14.45
CA LYS A 18 27.89 -0.72 15.33
C LYS A 18 27.01 -0.28 16.50
N LYS A 19 25.73 0.00 16.26
CA LYS A 19 24.80 0.45 17.30
C LYS A 19 24.56 -0.62 18.38
N LEU A 20 24.62 -1.90 18.01
CA LEU A 20 24.53 -3.03 18.94
C LEU A 20 25.56 -2.96 20.07
N HIS A 21 26.78 -2.49 19.79
CA HIS A 21 27.84 -2.40 20.80
C HIS A 21 27.63 -1.28 21.84
N TYR A 22 26.76 -0.30 21.56
CA TYR A 22 26.48 0.83 22.45
C TYR A 22 25.14 0.72 23.18
N LEU A 23 24.39 -0.38 22.97
CA LEU A 23 23.09 -0.59 23.59
C LEU A 23 23.25 -1.11 25.02
N PRO A 24 22.46 -0.60 26.00
CA PRO A 24 22.52 -1.04 27.38
C PRO A 24 22.03 -2.49 27.52
N LYS A 25 22.54 -3.21 28.52
CA LYS A 25 22.20 -4.62 28.79
C LYS A 25 20.69 -4.88 28.88
N SER A 26 19.95 -3.95 29.48
CA SER A 26 18.47 -3.98 29.56
C SER A 26 17.78 -4.15 28.19
N TYR A 27 18.38 -3.65 27.11
CA TYR A 27 17.83 -3.83 25.76
C TYR A 27 17.99 -5.26 25.23
N PHE A 28 19.08 -5.94 25.61
CA PHE A 28 19.33 -7.35 25.28
C PHE A 28 18.49 -8.29 26.15
N ASP A 29 18.24 -7.92 27.40
CA ASP A 29 17.36 -8.69 28.29
C ASP A 29 15.89 -8.64 27.82
N ALA A 30 15.48 -7.54 27.18
CA ALA A 30 14.12 -7.36 26.66
C ALA A 30 13.90 -7.90 25.23
N ASN A 31 14.96 -8.21 24.47
CA ASN A 31 14.85 -8.64 23.06
C ASN A 31 15.66 -9.91 22.82
N GLN A 32 15.00 -10.98 22.35
CA GLN A 32 15.67 -12.23 22.02
C GLN A 32 16.76 -12.03 20.95
N SER A 33 17.93 -12.64 21.16
CA SER A 33 19.09 -12.58 20.26
C SER A 33 18.74 -12.98 18.81
N GLY A 34 17.82 -13.93 18.62
CA GLY A 34 17.30 -14.30 17.30
C GLY A 34 16.54 -13.17 16.58
N GLN A 35 15.78 -12.34 17.30
CA GLN A 35 15.09 -11.19 16.70
C GLN A 35 16.07 -10.09 16.28
N LEU A 36 17.13 -9.86 17.06
CA LEU A 36 18.18 -8.90 16.73
C LEU A 36 18.95 -9.32 15.46
N ILE A 37 19.29 -10.60 15.34
CA ILE A 37 19.92 -11.17 14.15
C ILE A 37 19.01 -11.02 12.93
N ASN A 38 17.74 -11.40 13.04
CA ASN A 38 16.76 -11.29 11.96
C ASN A 38 16.57 -9.84 11.46
N ARG A 39 16.64 -8.86 12.36
CA ARG A 39 16.58 -7.43 12.00
C ARG A 39 17.72 -6.98 11.09
N ILE A 40 18.94 -7.45 11.37
CA ILE A 40 20.14 -7.11 10.60
C ILE A 40 20.17 -7.88 9.27
N THR A 41 19.85 -9.17 9.28
CA THR A 41 19.98 -10.01 8.09
C THR A 41 18.81 -9.85 7.13
N PHE A 42 17.56 -9.94 7.60
CA PHE A 42 16.38 -9.97 6.74
C PHE A 42 15.65 -8.63 6.65
N THR A 43 15.32 -8.01 7.79
CA THR A 43 14.50 -6.77 7.79
C THR A 43 15.21 -5.64 7.04
N THR A 44 16.53 -5.51 7.22
CA THR A 44 17.34 -4.51 6.51
C THR A 44 17.30 -4.66 4.99
N THR A 45 17.29 -5.91 4.49
CA THR A 45 17.18 -6.22 3.06
C THR A 45 15.78 -5.88 2.53
N GLN A 46 14.73 -6.27 3.25
CA GLN A 46 13.36 -6.01 2.84
C GLN A 46 13.07 -4.50 2.79
N VAL A 47 13.47 -3.75 3.81
CA VAL A 47 13.26 -2.30 3.86
C VAL A 47 14.00 -1.60 2.73
N SER A 48 15.26 -1.95 2.50
CA SER A 48 16.05 -1.34 1.42
C SER A 48 15.53 -1.72 0.03
N GLY A 49 15.08 -2.97 -0.15
CA GLY A 49 14.45 -3.44 -1.39
C GLY A 49 13.13 -2.73 -1.66
N ALA A 50 12.27 -2.59 -0.64
CA ALA A 50 11.02 -1.85 -0.73
C ALA A 50 11.26 -0.36 -1.05
N ALA A 51 12.23 0.28 -0.40
CA ALA A 51 12.61 1.67 -0.67
C ALA A 51 13.16 1.84 -2.10
N SER A 52 14.04 0.95 -2.56
CA SER A 52 14.59 0.98 -3.92
C SER A 52 13.50 0.80 -4.97
N ASN A 53 12.57 -0.13 -4.75
CA ASN A 53 11.43 -0.35 -5.63
C ASN A 53 10.51 0.87 -5.64
N ALA A 54 10.20 1.46 -4.48
CA ALA A 54 9.38 2.67 -4.40
C ALA A 54 10.01 3.83 -5.19
N VAL A 55 11.32 4.08 -5.03
CA VAL A 55 12.03 5.11 -5.80
C VAL A 55 12.02 4.78 -7.29
N LYS A 56 12.28 3.52 -7.68
CA LYS A 56 12.25 3.10 -9.08
C LYS A 56 10.88 3.33 -9.71
N THR A 57 9.81 2.96 -9.01
CA THR A 57 8.44 3.19 -9.46
C THR A 57 8.15 4.68 -9.55
N LEU A 58 8.47 5.48 -8.53
CA LEU A 58 8.25 6.93 -8.57
C LEU A 58 8.97 7.61 -9.74
N VAL A 59 10.22 7.24 -10.01
CA VAL A 59 10.97 7.81 -11.14
C VAL A 59 10.39 7.33 -12.47
N ARG A 60 10.13 6.03 -12.64
CA ARG A 60 9.61 5.47 -13.89
C ARG A 60 8.22 6.01 -14.21
N GLU A 61 7.29 5.86 -13.28
CA GLU A 61 5.91 6.30 -13.44
C GLU A 61 5.83 7.84 -13.48
N GLY A 62 6.63 8.55 -12.68
CA GLY A 62 6.68 10.01 -12.72
C GLY A 62 7.16 10.56 -14.06
N PHE A 63 8.24 9.99 -14.63
CA PHE A 63 8.71 10.39 -15.96
C PHE A 63 7.71 10.06 -17.06
N LEU A 64 7.07 8.88 -17.02
CA LEU A 64 6.01 8.52 -17.96
C LEU A 64 4.86 9.52 -17.88
N LEU A 65 4.36 9.81 -16.67
CA LEU A 65 3.25 10.72 -16.44
C LEU A 65 3.57 12.14 -16.95
N VAL A 66 4.76 12.67 -16.64
CA VAL A 66 5.20 13.99 -17.14
C VAL A 66 5.36 13.99 -18.66
N GLY A 67 5.99 12.95 -19.23
CA GLY A 67 6.18 12.83 -20.68
C GLY A 67 4.85 12.80 -21.44
N LEU A 68 3.90 11.99 -20.95
CA LEU A 68 2.54 11.91 -21.48
C LEU A 68 1.75 13.19 -21.30
N PHE A 69 1.90 13.86 -20.16
CA PHE A 69 1.26 15.15 -19.92
C PHE A 69 1.74 16.21 -20.92
N ILE A 70 3.05 16.30 -21.16
CA ILE A 70 3.63 17.20 -22.16
C ILE A 70 3.16 16.83 -23.56
N TYR A 71 3.16 15.54 -23.90
CA TYR A 71 2.68 15.04 -25.18
C TYR A 71 1.22 15.44 -25.45
N LEU A 72 0.33 15.25 -24.47
CA LEU A 72 -1.08 15.65 -24.58
C LEU A 72 -1.26 17.16 -24.70
N LEU A 73 -0.42 17.95 -24.02
CA LEU A 73 -0.47 19.42 -24.06
C LEU A 73 -0.12 19.95 -25.45
N VAL A 74 0.86 19.34 -26.11
CA VAL A 74 1.26 19.67 -27.49
C VAL A 74 0.18 19.28 -28.50
N LEU A 75 -0.50 18.15 -28.27
CA LEU A 75 -1.51 17.62 -29.18
C LEU A 75 -2.82 18.42 -29.15
N ASN A 76 -3.38 18.63 -27.94
CA ASN A 76 -4.62 19.41 -27.81
C ASN A 76 -4.83 19.96 -26.40
N PHE A 77 -4.61 21.26 -26.24
CA PHE A 77 -4.77 21.96 -24.96
C PHE A 77 -6.17 21.81 -24.33
N LYS A 78 -7.23 21.68 -25.15
CA LYS A 78 -8.60 21.52 -24.65
C LYS A 78 -8.84 20.14 -24.02
N LEU A 79 -8.19 19.08 -24.54
CA LEU A 79 -8.25 17.74 -23.94
C LEU A 79 -7.45 17.68 -22.63
N THR A 80 -6.29 18.35 -22.59
CA THR A 80 -5.47 18.45 -21.38
C THR A 80 -6.23 19.13 -20.24
N LEU A 81 -7.02 20.17 -20.54
CA LEU A 81 -7.81 20.89 -19.53
C LEU A 81 -8.83 19.99 -18.84
N LEU A 82 -9.50 19.11 -19.59
CA LEU A 82 -10.47 18.15 -19.04
C LEU A 82 -9.77 17.15 -18.10
N LEU A 83 -8.60 16.66 -18.49
CA LEU A 83 -7.77 15.75 -17.68
C LEU A 83 -7.27 16.44 -16.39
N ILE A 84 -6.88 17.71 -16.47
CA ILE A 84 -6.51 18.53 -15.31
C ILE A 84 -7.69 18.70 -14.34
N VAL A 85 -8.93 18.75 -14.84
CA VAL A 85 -10.13 18.84 -13.98
C VAL A 85 -10.49 17.50 -13.35
N THR A 86 -10.26 16.38 -14.02
CA THR A 86 -10.56 15.04 -13.46
C THR A 86 -9.45 14.51 -12.54
N ALA A 87 -8.21 14.95 -12.73
CA ALA A 87 -7.08 14.63 -11.87
C ALA A 87 -7.30 14.93 -10.36
N PRO A 88 -7.76 16.13 -9.93
CA PRO A 88 -8.01 16.41 -8.51
C PRO A 88 -9.16 15.56 -7.95
N LEU A 89 -10.15 15.19 -8.78
CA LEU A 89 -11.24 14.30 -8.36
C LEU A 89 -10.70 12.90 -8.05
N ILE A 90 -9.87 12.34 -8.93
CA ILE A 90 -9.20 11.05 -8.72
C ILE A 90 -8.27 11.14 -7.50
N ALA A 91 -7.46 12.20 -7.40
CA ALA A 91 -6.55 12.40 -6.28
C ALA A 91 -7.29 12.46 -4.93
N LEU A 92 -8.45 13.11 -4.87
CA LEU A 92 -9.28 13.17 -3.67
C LEU A 92 -9.78 11.77 -3.27
N ILE A 93 -10.26 10.98 -4.23
CA ILE A 93 -10.75 9.61 -3.98
C ILE A 93 -9.63 8.72 -3.47
N VAL A 94 -8.46 8.76 -4.13
CA VAL A 94 -7.26 8.01 -3.72
C VAL A 94 -6.83 8.43 -2.33
N TYR A 95 -6.83 9.73 -2.01
CA TYR A 95 -6.46 10.24 -0.69
C TYR A 95 -7.41 9.74 0.41
N VAL A 96 -8.73 9.81 0.18
CA VAL A 96 -9.75 9.33 1.12
C VAL A 96 -9.65 7.82 1.31
N ALA A 97 -9.52 7.06 0.21
CA ALA A 97 -9.33 5.61 0.25
C ALA A 97 -8.05 5.23 1.02
N GLY A 98 -6.93 5.88 0.71
CA GLY A 98 -5.65 5.66 1.39
C GLY A 98 -5.71 5.96 2.89
N LYS A 99 -6.34 7.07 3.29
CA LYS A 99 -6.54 7.42 4.70
C LYS A 99 -7.40 6.37 5.42
N ARG A 100 -8.45 5.87 4.76
CA ARG A 100 -9.32 4.81 5.29
C ARG A 100 -8.56 3.47 5.42
N LEU A 101 -7.81 3.08 4.40
CA LEU A 101 -6.97 1.87 4.43
C LEU A 101 -5.95 1.91 5.57
N LYS A 102 -5.26 3.04 5.76
CA LYS A 102 -4.31 3.23 6.88
C LYS A 102 -4.99 3.09 8.25
N LYS A 103 -6.22 3.61 8.40
CA LYS A 103 -7.01 3.47 9.63
C LYS A 103 -7.42 2.02 9.88
N LEU A 104 -7.82 1.29 8.83
CA LEU A 104 -8.19 -0.13 8.93
C LEU A 104 -6.98 -1.02 9.24
N ALA A 105 -5.83 -0.77 8.60
CA ALA A 105 -4.59 -1.48 8.90
C ALA A 105 -4.19 -1.35 10.38
N LYS A 106 -4.31 -0.14 10.96
CA LYS A 106 -4.06 0.05 12.40
C LYS A 106 -5.03 -0.76 13.27
N LYS A 107 -6.32 -0.82 12.90
CA LYS A 107 -7.32 -1.62 13.64
C LYS A 107 -7.05 -3.12 13.55
N ILE A 108 -6.65 -3.62 12.39
CA ILE A 108 -6.25 -5.03 12.21
C ILE A 108 -5.06 -5.35 13.11
N GLN A 109 -4.08 -4.45 13.18
CA GLN A 109 -2.91 -4.64 14.04
C GLN A 109 -3.28 -4.68 15.53
N THR A 110 -4.21 -3.84 15.99
CA THR A 110 -4.74 -3.91 17.35
C THR A 110 -5.47 -5.23 17.62
N ALA A 111 -6.42 -5.60 16.74
CA ALA A 111 -7.16 -6.86 16.89
C ALA A 111 -6.24 -8.10 16.83
N MET A 112 -5.19 -8.07 16.01
CA MET A 112 -4.17 -9.12 15.97
C MET A 112 -3.35 -9.17 17.27
N GLY A 113 -3.10 -8.01 17.90
CA GLY A 113 -2.51 -7.92 19.22
C GLY A 113 -3.35 -8.64 20.27
N ASP A 114 -4.67 -8.42 20.26
CA ASP A 114 -5.61 -9.09 21.17
C ASP A 114 -5.62 -10.61 20.96
N VAL A 115 -5.69 -11.08 19.70
CA VAL A 115 -5.62 -12.51 19.35
C VAL A 115 -4.31 -13.14 19.85
N THR A 116 -3.18 -12.45 19.64
CA THR A 116 -1.86 -12.93 20.07
C THR A 116 -1.74 -12.95 21.59
N HIS A 117 -2.29 -11.94 22.28
CA HIS A 117 -2.27 -11.84 23.72
C HIS A 117 -3.06 -12.98 24.38
N ILE A 118 -4.30 -13.20 23.92
CA ILE A 118 -5.15 -14.32 24.40
C ILE A 118 -4.49 -15.66 24.12
N ALA A 119 -3.91 -15.84 22.92
CA ALA A 119 -3.21 -17.08 22.59
C ALA A 119 -1.97 -17.32 23.49
N SER A 120 -1.18 -16.27 23.77
CA SER A 120 -0.03 -16.37 24.67
C SER A 120 -0.46 -16.73 26.08
N GLU A 121 -1.48 -16.03 26.61
CA GLU A 121 -2.03 -16.28 27.95
C GLU A 121 -2.57 -17.71 28.07
N ALA A 122 -3.24 -18.23 27.04
CA ALA A 122 -3.76 -19.58 27.03
C ALA A 122 -2.65 -20.66 26.97
N VAL A 123 -1.54 -20.38 26.28
CA VAL A 123 -0.38 -21.29 26.23
C VAL A 123 0.37 -21.29 27.55
N ASP A 124 0.64 -20.10 28.11
CA ASP A 124 1.36 -19.95 29.37
C ASP A 124 0.53 -20.51 30.54
N GLY A 125 -0.77 -20.23 30.57
CA GLY A 125 -1.74 -20.64 31.61
C GLY A 125 -2.47 -21.96 31.33
N HIS A 126 -1.92 -22.85 30.49
CA HIS A 126 -2.63 -24.05 30.04
C HIS A 126 -2.98 -25.03 31.18
N VAL A 127 -2.22 -25.03 32.27
CA VAL A 127 -2.47 -25.88 33.44
C VAL A 127 -3.70 -25.36 34.19
N GLU A 128 -3.74 -24.05 34.44
CA GLU A 128 -4.82 -23.34 35.11
C GLU A 128 -6.13 -23.54 34.36
N ILE A 129 -6.13 -23.39 33.03
CA ILE A 129 -7.31 -23.59 32.18
C ILE A 129 -7.88 -25.00 32.35
N LYS A 130 -7.00 -26.02 32.41
CA LYS A 130 -7.42 -27.41 32.62
C LYS A 130 -7.88 -27.67 34.06
N SER A 131 -7.20 -27.09 35.05
CA SER A 131 -7.53 -27.24 36.46
C SER A 131 -8.88 -26.61 36.82
N PHE A 132 -9.24 -25.49 36.18
CA PHE A 132 -10.53 -24.81 36.37
C PHE A 132 -11.60 -25.20 35.35
N ASN A 133 -11.29 -26.10 34.42
CA ASN A 133 -12.19 -26.53 33.34
C ASN A 133 -12.76 -25.35 32.51
N ALA A 134 -11.90 -24.36 32.24
CA ALA A 134 -12.26 -23.07 31.62
C ALA A 134 -12.05 -23.05 30.09
N GLN A 135 -11.93 -24.22 29.43
CA GLN A 135 -11.60 -24.32 28.01
C GLN A 135 -12.63 -23.61 27.12
N GLU A 136 -13.92 -23.78 27.41
CA GLU A 136 -14.99 -23.19 26.61
C GLU A 136 -14.99 -21.65 26.70
N TYR A 137 -14.67 -21.13 27.88
CA TYR A 137 -14.55 -19.69 28.12
C TYR A 137 -13.39 -19.07 27.32
N GLU A 138 -12.20 -19.68 27.38
CA GLU A 138 -11.03 -19.22 26.62
C GLU A 138 -11.24 -19.36 25.10
N ASN A 139 -11.88 -20.44 24.65
CA ASN A 139 -12.24 -20.62 23.24
C ASN A 139 -13.19 -19.51 22.76
N SER A 140 -14.23 -19.20 23.53
CA SER A 140 -15.16 -18.11 23.21
C SER A 140 -14.43 -16.77 23.12
N ARG A 141 -13.55 -16.47 24.09
CA ARG A 141 -12.75 -15.24 24.10
C ARG A 141 -11.83 -15.13 22.89
N PHE A 142 -11.19 -16.24 22.51
CA PHE A 142 -10.35 -16.30 21.31
C PHE A 142 -11.18 -16.11 20.02
N PHE A 143 -12.34 -16.76 19.92
CA PHE A 143 -13.22 -16.62 18.75
C PHE A 143 -13.75 -15.20 18.58
N GLU A 144 -14.09 -14.50 19.65
CA GLU A 144 -14.52 -13.11 19.60
C GLU A 144 -13.41 -12.19 19.08
N ALA A 145 -12.18 -12.34 19.60
CA ALA A 145 -11.01 -11.59 19.12
C ALA A 145 -10.70 -11.90 17.65
N ASN A 146 -10.80 -13.18 17.25
CA ASN A 146 -10.54 -13.62 15.89
C ASN A 146 -11.62 -13.13 14.90
N ASP A 147 -12.90 -13.13 15.28
CA ASP A 147 -13.98 -12.60 14.44
C ASP A 147 -13.86 -11.07 14.27
N SER A 148 -13.46 -10.36 15.33
CA SER A 148 -13.11 -8.94 15.24
C SER A 148 -11.98 -8.70 14.23
N ASN A 149 -10.91 -9.51 14.27
CA ASN A 149 -9.81 -9.44 13.31
C ASN A 149 -10.28 -9.70 11.87
N LYS A 150 -11.04 -10.77 11.64
CA LYS A 150 -11.65 -11.10 10.34
C LYS A 150 -12.51 -9.95 9.81
N ASN A 151 -13.37 -9.38 10.64
CA ASN A 151 -14.26 -8.28 10.25
C ASN A 151 -13.49 -7.01 9.85
N GLN A 152 -12.34 -6.72 10.50
CA GLN A 152 -11.49 -5.61 10.06
C GLN A 152 -10.77 -5.92 8.74
N ASN A 153 -10.31 -7.16 8.53
CA ASN A 153 -9.68 -7.58 7.28
C ASN A 153 -10.67 -7.50 6.11
N LEU A 154 -11.89 -8.01 6.27
CA LEU A 154 -12.94 -7.90 5.24
C LEU A 154 -13.25 -6.44 4.89
N LYS A 155 -13.28 -5.54 5.88
CA LYS A 155 -13.45 -4.09 5.63
C LYS A 155 -12.27 -3.48 4.87
N LEU A 156 -11.05 -3.95 5.13
CA LEU A 156 -9.85 -3.51 4.41
C LEU A 156 -9.90 -3.96 2.96
N GLU A 157 -10.17 -5.25 2.70
CA GLU A 157 -10.30 -5.78 1.34
C GLU A 157 -11.44 -5.12 0.58
N ALA A 158 -12.61 -4.96 1.19
CA ALA A 158 -13.73 -4.26 0.55
C ALA A 158 -13.34 -2.81 0.21
N THR A 159 -12.62 -2.11 1.09
CA THR A 159 -12.18 -0.73 0.81
C THR A 159 -11.11 -0.69 -0.28
N GLY A 160 -10.18 -1.65 -0.30
CA GLY A 160 -9.11 -1.74 -1.31
C GLY A 160 -9.66 -2.07 -2.69
N ASN A 161 -10.56 -3.05 -2.77
CA ASN A 161 -11.13 -3.54 -4.03
C ASN A 161 -12.18 -2.61 -4.62
N LEU A 162 -12.79 -1.72 -3.84
CA LEU A 162 -13.75 -0.73 -4.36
C LEU A 162 -13.07 0.51 -4.96
N ALA A 163 -11.85 0.86 -4.53
CA ALA A 163 -11.17 2.07 -5.00
C ALA A 163 -10.87 2.00 -6.51
N THR A 164 -10.36 0.86 -6.99
CA THR A 164 -10.01 0.64 -8.39
C THR A 164 -11.20 0.78 -9.35
N PRO A 165 -12.34 0.06 -9.19
CA PRO A 165 -13.48 0.20 -10.08
C PRO A 165 -14.11 1.60 -10.05
N ILE A 166 -14.09 2.31 -8.92
CA ILE A 166 -14.56 3.71 -8.87
C ILE A 166 -13.68 4.62 -9.75
N ILE A 167 -12.36 4.47 -9.67
CA ILE A 167 -11.43 5.21 -10.53
C ILE A 167 -11.67 4.86 -11.99
N GLN A 168 -11.85 3.58 -12.31
CA GLN A 168 -12.11 3.12 -13.68
C GLN A 168 -13.41 3.70 -14.25
N VAL A 169 -14.49 3.76 -13.48
CA VAL A 169 -15.76 4.40 -13.91
C VAL A 169 -15.55 5.89 -14.19
N LEU A 170 -14.84 6.62 -13.33
CA LEU A 170 -14.56 8.04 -13.55
C LEU A 170 -13.72 8.28 -14.80
N VAL A 171 -12.73 7.43 -15.04
CA VAL A 171 -11.91 7.47 -16.25
C VAL A 171 -12.76 7.19 -17.48
N SER A 172 -13.62 6.17 -17.45
CA SER A 172 -14.54 5.84 -18.56
C SER A 172 -15.52 6.97 -18.86
N ILE A 173 -16.05 7.65 -17.84
CA ILE A 173 -16.91 8.84 -18.02
C ILE A 173 -16.11 9.97 -18.69
N SER A 174 -14.88 10.22 -18.23
CA SER A 174 -14.00 11.24 -18.80
C SER A 174 -13.73 10.95 -20.29
N LEU A 175 -13.43 9.69 -20.63
CA LEU A 175 -13.20 9.24 -22.00
C LEU A 175 -14.47 9.35 -22.86
N SER A 176 -15.63 9.00 -22.31
CA SER A 176 -16.92 9.12 -23.03
C SER A 176 -17.22 10.58 -23.40
N ILE A 177 -16.97 11.51 -22.48
CA ILE A 177 -17.12 12.95 -22.74
C ILE A 177 -16.15 13.39 -23.84
N VAL A 178 -14.88 12.98 -23.76
CA VAL A 178 -13.86 13.28 -24.78
C VAL A 178 -14.27 12.73 -26.14
N ALA A 179 -14.70 11.47 -26.22
CA ALA A 179 -15.11 10.82 -27.46
C ALA A 179 -16.34 11.51 -28.09
N TYR A 180 -17.31 11.91 -27.27
CA TYR A 180 -18.49 12.66 -27.74
C TYR A 180 -18.10 13.99 -28.40
N PHE A 181 -17.20 14.75 -27.76
CA PHE A 181 -16.72 16.02 -28.29
C PHE A 181 -15.79 15.85 -29.52
N ALA A 182 -15.03 14.77 -29.61
CA ALA A 182 -14.19 14.45 -30.76
C ALA A 182 -15.03 14.06 -31.99
N LEU A 183 -16.06 13.23 -31.82
CA LEU A 183 -16.94 12.77 -32.91
C LEU A 183 -17.88 13.87 -33.44
N GLY A 184 -18.29 14.81 -32.58
CA GLY A 184 -19.21 15.89 -32.97
C GLY A 184 -18.63 16.95 -33.91
N GLN A 185 -17.33 16.89 -34.29
CA GLN A 185 -16.59 17.90 -35.08
C GLN A 185 -16.69 19.37 -34.58
N GLN A 186 -17.41 19.64 -33.49
CA GLN A 186 -17.70 20.97 -32.95
C GLN A 186 -16.47 21.69 -32.36
N LEU A 187 -15.35 20.98 -32.26
CA LEU A 187 -14.07 21.51 -31.81
C LEU A 187 -13.02 21.63 -32.92
N GLY A 188 -13.34 21.31 -34.18
CA GLY A 188 -12.36 21.29 -35.28
C GLY A 188 -11.28 20.21 -35.11
N ILE A 189 -11.65 19.08 -34.52
CA ILE A 189 -10.73 18.03 -34.11
C ILE A 189 -10.59 17.00 -35.23
N THR A 190 -9.50 17.06 -35.99
CA THR A 190 -8.93 15.86 -36.62
C THR A 190 -8.18 15.10 -35.52
N LEU A 191 -8.86 14.21 -34.82
CA LEU A 191 -8.19 13.27 -33.93
C LEU A 191 -7.62 12.19 -34.86
N ASP A 192 -6.33 12.29 -35.20
CA ASP A 192 -5.68 11.19 -35.91
C ASP A 192 -5.86 9.91 -35.08
N ALA A 193 -6.24 8.82 -35.75
CA ALA A 193 -6.52 7.53 -35.10
C ALA A 193 -5.34 7.08 -34.21
N GLU A 194 -4.12 7.48 -34.57
CA GLU A 194 -2.90 7.26 -33.80
C GLU A 194 -2.94 7.91 -32.40
N THR A 195 -3.53 9.10 -32.27
CA THR A 195 -3.68 9.78 -30.98
C THR A 195 -4.71 9.10 -30.09
N PHE A 196 -5.79 8.58 -30.69
CA PHE A 196 -6.80 7.81 -29.98
C PHE A 196 -6.24 6.47 -29.49
N VAL A 197 -5.45 5.79 -30.33
CA VAL A 197 -4.78 4.54 -29.99
C VAL A 197 -3.69 4.76 -28.94
N ALA A 198 -2.92 5.84 -29.00
CA ALA A 198 -1.94 6.19 -27.97
C ALA A 198 -2.60 6.48 -26.59
N PHE A 199 -3.82 7.04 -26.59
CA PHE A 199 -4.60 7.24 -25.36
C PHE A 199 -5.16 5.91 -24.82
N LEU A 200 -5.58 4.97 -25.68
CA LEU A 200 -6.00 3.63 -25.27
C LEU A 200 -4.83 2.79 -24.73
N LEU A 201 -3.65 2.89 -25.34
CA LEU A 201 -2.44 2.20 -24.89
C LEU A 201 -1.86 2.74 -23.58
N LEU A 202 -2.27 3.94 -23.14
CA LEU A 202 -1.95 4.48 -21.82
C LEU A 202 -2.60 3.66 -20.67
N GLN A 203 -3.59 2.83 -21.00
CA GLN A 203 -4.50 2.23 -20.02
C GLN A 203 -4.14 0.79 -19.61
N ASP A 204 -3.20 0.13 -20.32
CA ASP A 204 -2.63 -1.19 -19.99
C ASP A 204 -1.22 -1.07 -19.36
#